data_AF-A0A1G7THY5-F1
#
_entry.id   AF-A0A1G7THY5-F1
#
_cell.length_a   1.000
_cell.length_b   1.000
_cell.length_c   1.000
_cell.angle_alpha   90.00
_cell.angle_beta   90.00
_cell.angle_gamma   90.00
#
_symmetry.space_group_name_H-M   'P 1'
#
loop_
_entity.id
_entity.type
_entity.pdbx_description
1 polymer ?
#
loop_
_entity_poly.entity_id
_entity_poly.type
_entity_poly.pdbx_seq_one_letter_code
_entity_poly.pdbx_strand_id
1 'polypeptide(L)'
;MGKKGIGFCIKFCLSMLFSLQLFTPDFASANQLLKEDLQENSTMREEVFDKDLLDQLSKSLSDLEKIEKFEVKMSWTNLDQEQQMGQATFQMDAKKGNLKGNVMYNLDNYYPPEAHLNFISYGRHRLLYIQEFELLNSLAYFKQAHFDYRFDESVNKYNDLYTEFSDESIDTINLIEKPSASLIVIPNMDKLKKIDSGQISYDEGQYHLNIERMDIPSLFFDKEPFFSMSYKIDHLIQAPSSSTMQSFQDWENHFNHQIKINEEANDFLLGVKIESELPNRSKKNDNHYRTPQFNKLFSLSSQGLTEKLTGFKMDYDPIKKTLKVVVEGIVEDVAFNFFSKDTAELSTKRVRLEYSFEPKEVIIPERETLKTISPAAANYLMEELLTKENE
;
A
#
# COMPACT_ATOMS: atom_id res chain seq x y z
N MET A 1 -9.58 100.96 41.37
CA MET A 1 -10.15 100.40 42.62
C MET A 1 -9.59 98.98 42.77
N GLY A 2 -9.06 98.49 43.89
CA GLY A 2 -8.66 99.13 45.14
C GLY A 2 -8.34 98.10 46.25
N LYS A 3 -7.18 98.24 46.94
CA LYS A 3 -6.69 97.46 48.12
C LYS A 3 -6.34 95.97 47.86
N LYS A 4 -5.22 95.36 48.28
CA LYS A 4 -4.32 95.39 49.49
C LYS A 4 -4.81 94.58 50.71
N GLY A 5 -3.91 93.74 51.25
CA GLY A 5 -4.00 92.93 52.49
C GLY A 5 -3.74 91.45 52.20
N ILE A 6 -2.71 90.71 52.66
CA ILE A 6 -1.85 90.70 53.88
C ILE A 6 -2.58 90.22 55.15
N GLY A 7 -2.06 89.16 55.79
CA GLY A 7 -2.51 88.57 57.08
C GLY A 7 -2.75 87.04 56.97
N PHE A 8 -1.83 86.09 57.23
CA PHE A 8 -0.89 85.80 58.34
C PHE A 8 -1.47 84.88 59.45
N CYS A 9 -0.59 84.14 60.14
CA CYS A 9 -0.79 83.07 61.15
C CYS A 9 -1.09 81.64 60.59
N ILE A 10 -0.21 80.61 60.72
CA ILE A 10 0.47 79.97 61.90
C ILE A 10 -0.57 79.16 62.71
N LYS A 11 -0.50 77.82 62.93
CA LYS A 11 0.58 76.89 63.38
C LYS A 11 0.09 75.44 63.09
N PHE A 12 0.89 74.40 62.80
CA PHE A 12 1.75 73.65 63.74
C PHE A 12 2.65 72.62 62.99
N CYS A 13 3.79 72.32 63.62
CA CYS A 13 4.80 71.27 63.42
C CYS A 13 4.31 69.88 62.94
N LEU A 14 5.12 68.95 62.39
CA LEU A 14 6.59 68.76 62.20
C LEU A 14 6.76 67.94 60.85
N SER A 15 7.91 67.52 60.28
CA SER A 15 9.31 67.41 60.72
C SER A 15 10.37 67.42 59.59
N MET A 16 11.63 67.27 60.02
CA MET A 16 12.83 66.84 59.27
C MET A 16 12.65 65.50 58.49
N LEU A 17 13.31 65.18 57.36
CA LEU A 17 14.76 65.25 57.06
C LEU A 17 15.09 65.21 55.53
N PHE A 18 16.37 65.46 55.22
CA PHE A 18 17.21 65.18 54.02
C PHE A 18 16.81 63.96 53.12
N SER A 19 17.19 63.81 51.83
CA SER A 19 17.96 64.63 50.85
C SER A 19 18.07 63.91 49.49
N LEU A 20 18.58 64.60 48.44
CA LEU A 20 19.20 64.04 47.21
C LEU A 20 18.33 63.17 46.27
N GLN A 21 17.92 63.76 45.14
CA GLN A 21 17.47 63.00 43.96
C GLN A 21 18.68 62.45 43.20
N LEU A 22 18.79 61.12 43.12
CA LEU A 22 19.63 60.43 42.14
C LEU A 22 18.75 59.96 40.97
N PHE A 23 19.21 60.17 39.74
CA PHE A 23 18.61 59.57 38.56
C PHE A 23 18.84 58.05 38.60
N THR A 24 17.76 57.27 38.60
CA THR A 24 17.79 55.85 38.25
C THR A 24 17.15 55.68 36.87
N PRO A 25 17.82 55.11 35.86
CA PRO A 25 17.16 54.71 34.63
C PRO A 25 16.17 53.59 34.92
N ASP A 26 15.07 53.55 34.17
CA ASP A 26 13.94 52.66 34.43
C ASP A 26 14.24 51.22 33.95
N PHE A 27 14.88 50.44 34.83
CA PHE A 27 15.28 49.05 34.59
C PHE A 27 14.10 48.07 34.41
N ALA A 28 12.85 48.51 34.61
CA ALA A 28 11.67 47.68 34.36
C ALA A 28 11.41 47.48 32.86
N SER A 29 11.45 48.56 32.07
CA SER A 29 11.17 48.50 30.63
C SER A 29 12.22 47.70 29.85
N ALA A 30 13.50 47.87 30.17
CA ALA A 30 14.58 47.15 29.50
C ALA A 30 14.53 45.63 29.72
N ASN A 31 14.04 45.17 30.88
CA ASN A 31 13.89 43.75 31.20
C ASN A 31 12.63 43.11 30.61
N GLN A 32 11.64 43.90 30.16
CA GLN A 32 10.52 43.38 29.36
C GLN A 32 10.94 43.24 27.90
N LEU A 33 11.55 44.29 27.32
CA LEU A 33 12.11 44.24 25.97
C LEU A 33 13.13 43.09 25.80
N LEU A 34 14.07 42.90 26.74
CA LEU A 34 14.99 41.76 26.66
C LEU A 34 14.30 40.39 26.78
N LYS A 35 13.14 40.28 27.44
CA LYS A 35 12.40 39.02 27.54
C LYS A 35 11.59 38.75 26.29
N GLU A 36 10.98 39.78 25.71
CA GLU A 36 10.29 39.70 24.42
C GLU A 36 11.29 39.38 23.30
N ASP A 37 12.43 40.09 23.22
CA ASP A 37 13.53 39.79 22.29
C ASP A 37 14.11 38.37 22.49
N LEU A 38 14.26 37.89 23.73
CA LEU A 38 14.76 36.54 24.00
C LEU A 38 13.73 35.45 23.66
N GLN A 39 12.43 35.71 23.85
CA GLN A 39 11.38 34.77 23.45
C GLN A 39 11.21 34.75 21.92
N GLU A 40 11.16 35.90 21.24
CA GLU A 40 11.11 35.93 19.77
C GLU A 40 12.36 35.27 19.16
N ASN A 41 13.56 35.51 19.70
CA ASN A 41 14.77 34.85 19.22
C ASN A 41 14.85 33.36 19.59
N SER A 42 14.22 32.88 20.67
CA SER A 42 14.12 31.43 20.91
C SER A 42 13.14 30.77 19.95
N THR A 43 11.94 31.35 19.79
CA THR A 43 10.89 30.80 18.92
C THR A 43 11.32 30.82 17.46
N MET A 44 11.89 31.92 16.96
CA MET A 44 12.43 31.96 15.59
C MET A 44 13.62 31.02 15.38
N ARG A 45 14.36 30.66 16.44
CA ARG A 45 15.52 29.74 16.31
C ARG A 45 15.11 28.27 16.36
N GLU A 46 14.06 27.95 17.11
CA GLU A 46 13.38 26.64 17.04
C GLU A 46 12.71 26.49 15.67
N GLU A 47 11.84 27.41 15.25
CA GLU A 47 11.18 27.38 13.93
C GLU A 47 12.15 27.27 12.73
N VAL A 48 13.33 27.90 12.80
CA VAL A 48 14.35 27.80 11.74
C VAL A 48 15.10 26.47 11.76
N PHE A 49 15.41 25.92 12.94
CA PHE A 49 16.04 24.59 13.08
C PHE A 49 15.10 23.48 12.59
N ASP A 50 13.84 23.60 12.98
CA ASP A 50 12.75 22.70 12.64
C ASP A 50 12.44 22.66 11.14
N LYS A 51 12.41 23.82 10.50
CA LYS A 51 12.19 23.94 9.05
C LYS A 51 13.36 23.38 8.24
N ASP A 52 14.59 23.60 8.70
CA ASP A 52 15.80 23.00 8.12
C ASP A 52 15.74 21.46 8.21
N LEU A 53 15.26 20.92 9.33
CA LEU A 53 15.09 19.47 9.55
C LEU A 53 14.07 18.84 8.57
N LEU A 54 12.95 19.51 8.30
CA LEU A 54 11.96 19.11 7.27
C LEU A 54 12.54 19.11 5.85
N ASP A 55 13.30 20.14 5.49
CA ASP A 55 13.96 20.25 4.19
C ASP A 55 15.08 19.19 4.02
N GLN A 56 15.83 18.89 5.09
CA GLN A 56 16.83 17.82 5.12
C GLN A 56 16.21 16.42 5.00
N LEU A 57 15.12 16.15 5.71
CA LEU A 57 14.34 14.91 5.58
C LEU A 57 13.83 14.72 4.15
N SER A 58 13.14 15.73 3.61
CA SER A 58 12.59 15.69 2.24
C SER A 58 13.66 15.39 1.19
N LYS A 59 14.82 16.04 1.31
CA LYS A 59 15.97 15.82 0.44
C LYS A 59 16.53 14.40 0.59
N SER A 60 16.65 13.90 1.81
CA SER A 60 17.22 12.58 2.10
C SER A 60 16.30 11.44 1.63
N LEU A 61 14.99 11.60 1.71
CA LEU A 61 14.02 10.64 1.14
C LEU A 61 14.17 10.48 -0.38
N SER A 62 14.48 11.56 -1.11
CA SER A 62 14.73 11.49 -2.56
C SER A 62 15.98 10.66 -2.96
N ASP A 63 16.85 10.32 -2.01
CA ASP A 63 17.98 9.42 -2.22
C ASP A 63 17.61 7.92 -2.16
N LEU A 64 16.35 7.59 -1.83
CA LEU A 64 15.81 6.22 -1.88
C LEU A 64 15.62 5.72 -3.31
N GLU A 65 15.10 6.55 -4.22
CA GLU A 65 14.92 6.21 -5.64
C GLU A 65 16.22 5.78 -6.35
N LYS A 66 17.37 6.19 -5.80
CA LYS A 66 18.72 5.94 -6.34
C LYS A 66 19.28 4.58 -5.94
N ILE A 67 18.54 3.80 -5.14
CA ILE A 67 18.96 2.48 -4.69
C ILE A 67 18.68 1.46 -5.81
N GLU A 68 19.73 0.85 -6.35
CA GLU A 68 19.59 -0.13 -7.44
C GLU A 68 18.98 -1.46 -6.97
N LYS A 69 19.16 -1.84 -5.69
CA LYS A 69 18.68 -3.13 -5.15
C LYS A 69 18.10 -3.01 -3.74
N PHE A 70 16.89 -3.49 -3.57
CA PHE A 70 16.16 -3.39 -2.30
C PHE A 70 15.10 -4.48 -2.13
N GLU A 71 14.67 -4.66 -0.89
CA GLU A 71 13.49 -5.44 -0.53
C GLU A 71 12.46 -4.53 0.13
N VAL A 72 11.20 -4.68 -0.31
CA VAL A 72 10.03 -4.03 0.29
C VAL A 72 9.13 -5.12 0.87
N LYS A 73 8.61 -4.87 2.06
CA LYS A 73 7.55 -5.68 2.70
C LYS A 73 6.37 -4.81 3.04
N MET A 74 5.17 -5.35 2.86
CA MET A 74 3.90 -4.69 3.16
C MET A 74 2.96 -5.67 3.85
N SER A 75 2.22 -5.23 4.86
CA SER A 75 1.11 -5.97 5.48
C SER A 75 -0.13 -5.08 5.61
N TRP A 76 -1.30 -5.64 5.33
CA TRP A 76 -2.60 -4.99 5.54
C TRP A 76 -3.32 -5.68 6.69
N THR A 77 -3.81 -4.91 7.65
CA THR A 77 -4.49 -5.41 8.85
C THR A 77 -5.80 -4.66 9.07
N ASN A 78 -6.90 -5.39 9.19
CA ASN A 78 -8.18 -4.85 9.64
C ASN A 78 -8.11 -4.64 11.16
N LEU A 79 -8.10 -3.38 11.59
CA LEU A 79 -8.02 -2.97 12.99
C LEU A 79 -9.32 -3.20 13.77
N ASP A 80 -10.46 -3.39 13.08
CA ASP A 80 -11.75 -3.68 13.74
C ASP A 80 -11.89 -5.16 14.14
N GLN A 81 -11.11 -6.04 13.51
CA GLN A 81 -11.09 -7.49 13.77
C GLN A 81 -9.73 -7.99 14.30
N GLU A 82 -8.75 -7.09 14.43
CA GLU A 82 -7.33 -7.39 14.70
C GLU A 82 -6.74 -8.46 13.75
N GLN A 83 -7.23 -8.49 12.50
CA GLN A 83 -6.95 -9.56 11.55
C GLN A 83 -6.12 -9.05 10.37
N GLN A 84 -4.98 -9.69 10.13
CA GLN A 84 -4.19 -9.46 8.93
C GLN A 84 -4.99 -9.92 7.70
N MET A 85 -5.22 -9.03 6.74
CA MET A 85 -5.89 -9.27 5.46
C MET A 85 -4.93 -9.83 4.40
N GLY A 86 -3.63 -9.56 4.54
CA GLY A 86 -2.59 -10.12 3.69
C GLY A 86 -1.24 -9.46 3.86
N GLN A 87 -0.30 -9.86 3.03
CA GLN A 87 1.05 -9.31 2.96
C GLN A 87 1.66 -9.48 1.57
N ALA A 88 2.64 -8.64 1.26
CA ALA A 88 3.44 -8.73 0.05
C ALA A 88 4.93 -8.54 0.38
N THR A 89 5.80 -9.25 -0.33
CA THR A 89 7.25 -9.02 -0.32
C THR A 89 7.75 -8.89 -1.75
N PHE A 90 8.37 -7.74 -2.03
CA PHE A 90 8.96 -7.37 -3.31
C PHE A 90 10.48 -7.31 -3.21
N GLN A 91 11.16 -7.86 -4.20
CA GLN A 91 12.60 -7.82 -4.34
C GLN A 91 12.93 -7.22 -5.70
N MET A 92 13.66 -6.11 -5.70
CA MET A 92 13.87 -5.28 -6.89
C MET A 92 15.34 -5.18 -7.27
N ASP A 93 15.65 -5.38 -8.55
CA ASP A 93 16.88 -4.91 -9.20
C ASP A 93 16.49 -3.85 -10.23
N ALA A 94 16.50 -2.59 -9.82
CA ALA A 94 16.08 -1.45 -10.61
C ALA A 94 17.01 -1.16 -11.80
N LYS A 95 18.27 -1.62 -11.72
CA LYS A 95 19.26 -1.50 -12.81
C LYS A 95 18.92 -2.42 -13.97
N LYS A 96 18.56 -3.68 -13.68
CA LYS A 96 18.06 -4.65 -14.67
C LYS A 96 16.58 -4.41 -15.03
N GLY A 97 15.81 -3.76 -14.15
CA GLY A 97 14.35 -3.67 -14.24
C GLY A 97 13.68 -5.01 -13.90
N ASN A 98 14.24 -5.78 -12.98
CA ASN A 98 13.72 -7.08 -12.56
C ASN A 98 13.03 -6.95 -11.21
N LEU A 99 11.82 -7.50 -11.09
CA LEU A 99 11.01 -7.49 -9.87
C LEU A 99 10.54 -8.91 -9.56
N LYS A 100 10.80 -9.42 -8.36
CA LYS A 100 10.14 -10.61 -7.81
C LYS A 100 9.13 -10.19 -6.76
N GLY A 101 7.89 -10.63 -6.90
CA GLY A 101 6.81 -10.42 -5.93
C GLY A 101 6.27 -11.73 -5.38
N ASN A 102 5.96 -11.75 -4.09
CA ASN A 102 5.33 -12.87 -3.40
C ASN A 102 4.22 -12.25 -2.55
N VAL A 103 2.96 -12.61 -2.80
CA VAL A 103 1.78 -12.00 -2.20
C VAL A 103 0.92 -13.08 -1.57
N MET A 104 0.46 -12.83 -0.35
CA MET A 104 -0.38 -13.74 0.44
C MET A 104 -1.64 -12.98 0.85
N TYR A 105 -2.79 -13.49 0.45
CA TYR A 105 -4.10 -12.98 0.86
C TYR A 105 -4.68 -13.89 1.93
N ASN A 106 -5.11 -13.34 3.06
CA ASN A 106 -5.80 -14.09 4.11
C ASN A 106 -7.31 -14.05 3.84
N LEU A 107 -7.94 -15.22 3.85
CA LEU A 107 -9.29 -15.42 3.32
C LEU A 107 -10.28 -15.77 4.44
N ASP A 108 -11.01 -14.76 4.91
CA ASP A 108 -12.06 -14.88 5.91
C ASP A 108 -13.05 -16.01 5.56
N ASN A 109 -13.25 -16.95 6.47
CA ASN A 109 -14.20 -18.06 6.35
C ASN A 109 -13.97 -18.97 5.12
N TYR A 110 -12.74 -19.02 4.58
CA TYR A 110 -12.36 -19.92 3.50
C TYR A 110 -11.37 -20.99 3.96
N TYR A 111 -11.30 -22.10 3.22
CA TYR A 111 -10.31 -23.16 3.43
C TYR A 111 -9.75 -23.62 2.07
N PRO A 112 -8.42 -23.55 1.84
CA PRO A 112 -7.38 -22.99 2.71
C PRO A 112 -7.62 -21.52 3.09
N PRO A 113 -7.14 -21.06 4.26
CA PRO A 113 -7.34 -19.68 4.73
C PRO A 113 -6.40 -18.68 4.04
N GLU A 114 -5.59 -19.10 3.08
CA GLU A 114 -4.57 -18.30 2.41
C GLU A 114 -4.60 -18.54 0.90
N ALA A 115 -4.37 -17.49 0.11
CA ALA A 115 -4.13 -17.57 -1.33
C ALA A 115 -2.77 -16.95 -1.66
N HIS A 116 -1.95 -17.66 -2.44
CA HIS A 116 -0.57 -17.26 -2.73
C HIS A 116 -0.42 -16.87 -4.20
N LEU A 117 0.09 -15.66 -4.47
CA LEU A 117 0.44 -15.17 -5.80
C LEU A 117 1.94 -14.87 -5.84
N ASN A 118 2.69 -15.72 -6.51
CA ASN A 118 4.12 -15.54 -6.74
C ASN A 118 4.37 -15.17 -8.20
N PHE A 119 5.17 -14.12 -8.42
CA PHE A 119 5.52 -13.66 -9.75
C PHE A 119 6.96 -13.14 -9.83
N ILE A 120 7.53 -13.21 -11.03
CA ILE A 120 8.81 -12.59 -11.37
C ILE A 120 8.64 -11.87 -12.70
N SER A 121 9.14 -10.65 -12.80
CA SER A 121 9.22 -9.92 -14.07
C SER A 121 10.63 -9.47 -14.37
N TYR A 122 10.93 -9.33 -15.65
CA TYR A 122 12.26 -8.99 -16.16
C TYR A 122 12.21 -7.83 -17.15
N GLY A 123 13.29 -7.05 -17.20
CA GLY A 123 13.51 -6.05 -18.24
C GLY A 123 12.48 -4.93 -18.27
N ARG A 124 11.97 -4.52 -17.11
CA ARG A 124 10.87 -3.54 -16.90
C ARG A 124 9.52 -4.08 -17.36
N HIS A 125 9.09 -5.17 -16.71
CA HIS A 125 7.79 -5.84 -16.93
C HIS A 125 7.53 -6.41 -18.33
N ARG A 126 8.55 -6.44 -19.21
CA ARG A 126 8.44 -6.95 -20.58
C ARG A 126 8.25 -8.46 -20.70
N LEU A 127 8.68 -9.16 -19.66
CA LEU A 127 8.37 -10.56 -19.42
C LEU A 127 7.83 -10.65 -17.99
N LEU A 128 6.70 -11.32 -17.81
CA LEU A 128 6.12 -11.65 -16.51
C LEU A 128 5.94 -13.16 -16.43
N TYR A 129 6.29 -13.71 -15.28
CA TYR A 129 6.22 -15.13 -14.96
C TYR A 129 5.36 -15.27 -13.71
N ILE A 130 4.28 -16.06 -13.75
CA ILE A 130 3.37 -16.26 -12.60
C ILE A 130 3.26 -17.74 -12.25
N GLN A 131 3.30 -18.10 -10.97
CA GLN A 131 3.02 -19.47 -10.50
C GLN A 131 1.50 -19.72 -10.46
N GLU A 132 0.90 -19.89 -11.63
CA GLU A 132 -0.54 -20.04 -11.83
C GLU A 132 -1.13 -21.27 -11.13
N PHE A 133 -0.46 -22.43 -11.23
CA PHE A 133 -0.92 -23.65 -10.56
C PHE A 133 -0.88 -23.55 -9.03
N GLU A 134 0.13 -22.86 -8.46
CA GLU A 134 0.19 -22.60 -7.01
C GLU A 134 -0.95 -21.66 -6.55
N LEU A 135 -1.26 -20.63 -7.34
CA LEU A 135 -2.39 -19.74 -7.07
C LEU A 135 -3.73 -20.51 -7.08
N LEU A 136 -3.98 -21.31 -8.12
CA LEU A 136 -5.19 -22.12 -8.22
C LEU A 136 -5.27 -23.17 -7.08
N ASN A 137 -4.14 -23.79 -6.73
CA ASN A 137 -4.08 -24.82 -5.71
C ASN A 137 -4.25 -24.27 -4.28
N SER A 138 -3.60 -23.15 -3.94
CA SER A 138 -3.78 -22.47 -2.64
C SER A 138 -5.24 -22.07 -2.43
N LEU A 139 -5.96 -21.72 -3.50
CA LEU A 139 -7.39 -21.45 -3.49
C LEU A 139 -8.29 -22.69 -3.46
N ALA A 140 -7.74 -23.90 -3.39
CA ALA A 140 -8.45 -25.17 -3.52
C ALA A 140 -9.32 -25.27 -4.78
N TYR A 141 -8.92 -24.60 -5.87
CA TYR A 141 -9.63 -24.65 -7.15
C TYR A 141 -9.83 -26.10 -7.62
N PHE A 142 -8.78 -26.93 -7.51
CA PHE A 142 -8.78 -28.34 -7.91
C PHE A 142 -9.55 -29.29 -6.97
N LYS A 143 -10.12 -28.79 -5.85
CA LYS A 143 -10.90 -29.58 -4.88
C LYS A 143 -12.42 -29.44 -5.07
N GLN A 144 -12.84 -28.76 -6.13
CA GLN A 144 -14.25 -28.64 -6.49
C GLN A 144 -14.82 -29.98 -6.97
N ALA A 145 -16.10 -30.22 -6.70
CA ALA A 145 -16.79 -31.49 -6.94
C ALA A 145 -16.91 -31.97 -8.42
N HIS A 146 -16.29 -31.27 -9.37
CA HIS A 146 -16.21 -31.68 -10.77
C HIS A 146 -14.86 -32.30 -11.15
N PHE A 147 -13.82 -32.09 -10.34
CA PHE A 147 -12.54 -32.80 -10.41
C PHE A 147 -12.61 -34.15 -9.69
N ASP A 148 -11.69 -35.07 -9.99
CA ASP A 148 -11.49 -36.25 -9.13
C ASP A 148 -10.98 -35.83 -7.74
N TYR A 149 -11.22 -36.68 -6.75
CA TYR A 149 -10.80 -36.42 -5.37
C TYR A 149 -9.27 -36.41 -5.17
N ARG A 150 -8.47 -36.76 -6.20
CA ARG A 150 -7.00 -36.66 -6.22
C ARG A 150 -6.46 -35.75 -7.33
N PHE A 151 -7.30 -34.99 -8.02
CA PHE A 151 -6.84 -34.10 -9.10
C PHE A 151 -5.81 -33.07 -8.59
N ASP A 152 -5.93 -32.63 -7.33
CA ASP A 152 -4.94 -31.76 -6.69
C ASP A 152 -3.58 -32.46 -6.54
N GLU A 153 -3.52 -33.74 -6.17
CA GLU A 153 -2.28 -34.55 -6.20
C GLU A 153 -1.66 -34.60 -7.60
N SER A 154 -2.49 -34.75 -8.64
CA SER A 154 -2.07 -34.74 -10.05
C SER A 154 -1.45 -33.39 -10.48
N VAL A 155 -1.94 -32.27 -9.97
CA VAL A 155 -1.49 -30.91 -10.30
C VAL A 155 -0.32 -30.43 -9.44
N ASN A 156 -0.25 -30.80 -8.15
CA ASN A 156 0.71 -30.30 -7.16
C ASN A 156 2.19 -30.31 -7.63
N LYS A 157 2.56 -31.23 -8.52
CA LYS A 157 3.89 -31.34 -9.13
C LYS A 157 4.25 -30.21 -10.12
N TYR A 158 3.31 -29.31 -10.43
CA TYR A 158 3.45 -28.17 -11.33
C TYR A 158 3.43 -26.82 -10.61
N ASN A 159 3.24 -26.78 -9.29
CA ASN A 159 3.16 -25.54 -8.52
C ASN A 159 4.46 -24.71 -8.57
N ASP A 160 5.60 -25.35 -8.85
CA ASP A 160 6.87 -24.65 -9.03
C ASP A 160 7.12 -24.15 -10.46
N LEU A 161 6.24 -24.46 -11.42
CA LEU A 161 6.27 -23.90 -12.77
C LEU A 161 5.77 -22.46 -12.78
N TYR A 162 6.38 -21.67 -13.66
CA TYR A 162 5.94 -20.32 -13.99
C TYR A 162 5.32 -20.27 -15.39
N THR A 163 4.06 -19.82 -15.50
CA THR A 163 3.45 -19.47 -16.78
C THR A 163 4.10 -18.18 -17.32
N GLU A 164 4.60 -18.22 -18.55
CA GLU A 164 5.32 -17.13 -19.21
C GLU A 164 4.40 -16.20 -20.02
N PHE A 165 4.43 -14.91 -19.71
CA PHE A 165 3.71 -13.85 -20.40
C PHE A 165 4.70 -12.81 -20.97
N SER A 166 4.51 -12.43 -22.23
CA SER A 166 5.35 -11.45 -22.94
C SER A 166 4.65 -10.10 -23.10
N ASP A 167 5.40 -9.08 -23.54
CA ASP A 167 4.91 -7.74 -23.95
C ASP A 167 3.54 -7.74 -24.66
N GLU A 168 3.23 -8.73 -25.52
CA GLU A 168 1.97 -8.82 -26.28
C GLU A 168 0.75 -9.23 -25.43
N SER A 169 0.99 -9.83 -24.27
CA SER A 169 -0.03 -10.36 -23.34
C SER A 169 -0.17 -9.52 -22.06
N ILE A 170 0.61 -8.45 -21.92
CA ILE A 170 0.68 -7.60 -20.72
C ILE A 170 0.23 -6.18 -21.11
N ASP A 171 -0.91 -5.75 -20.58
CA ASP A 171 -1.42 -4.39 -20.70
C ASP A 171 -0.59 -3.47 -19.79
N THR A 172 0.50 -2.90 -20.34
CA THR A 172 1.38 -1.96 -19.64
C THR A 172 0.91 -0.53 -19.86
N ILE A 173 0.64 0.17 -18.76
CA ILE A 173 0.08 1.52 -18.75
C ILE A 173 1.02 2.40 -17.91
N ASN A 174 1.33 3.61 -18.39
CA ASN A 174 2.13 4.63 -17.68
C ASN A 174 3.34 4.04 -16.91
N LEU A 175 4.28 3.43 -17.65
CA LEU A 175 5.53 2.92 -17.09
C LEU A 175 6.51 4.08 -16.82
N ILE A 176 7.17 4.05 -15.66
CA ILE A 176 8.13 5.08 -15.24
C ILE A 176 9.52 4.73 -15.80
N GLU A 177 10.36 5.73 -16.10
CA GLU A 177 11.76 5.50 -16.48
C GLU A 177 12.56 4.72 -15.41
N LYS A 178 12.12 4.82 -14.15
CA LYS A 178 12.64 4.16 -12.95
C LYS A 178 11.51 3.39 -12.22
N PRO A 179 11.31 2.10 -12.54
CA PRO A 179 10.40 1.21 -11.83
C PRO A 179 10.55 1.13 -10.31
N SER A 180 11.68 1.59 -9.74
CA SER A 180 11.87 1.64 -8.28
C SER A 180 10.95 2.63 -7.57
N ALA A 181 10.52 3.71 -8.24
CA ALA A 181 9.73 4.77 -7.61
C ALA A 181 8.35 4.28 -7.16
N SER A 182 7.67 3.48 -7.98
CA SER A 182 6.30 2.98 -7.73
C SER A 182 6.17 2.02 -6.53
N LEU A 183 7.30 1.51 -6.03
CA LEU A 183 7.39 0.64 -4.85
C LEU A 183 7.83 1.38 -3.59
N ILE A 184 8.15 2.67 -3.67
CA ILE A 184 8.62 3.49 -2.53
C ILE A 184 7.43 4.27 -1.96
N VAL A 185 6.89 3.80 -0.83
CA VAL A 185 5.78 4.48 -0.14
C VAL A 185 6.33 5.64 0.70
N ILE A 186 6.27 6.85 0.15
CA ILE A 186 6.60 8.12 0.81
C ILE A 186 5.46 9.13 0.60
N PRO A 187 5.24 10.07 1.52
CA PRO A 187 4.23 11.11 1.34
C PRO A 187 4.70 12.17 0.36
N ASN A 188 3.75 12.91 -0.23
CA ASN A 188 4.05 13.98 -1.15
C ASN A 188 4.87 15.09 -0.47
N MET A 189 6.03 15.43 -1.06
CA MET A 189 7.02 16.31 -0.43
C MET A 189 6.47 17.73 -0.16
N ASP A 190 5.57 18.25 -1.02
CA ASP A 190 4.92 19.55 -0.81
C ASP A 190 3.85 19.51 0.29
N LYS A 191 3.40 18.32 0.70
CA LYS A 191 2.52 18.11 1.86
C LYS A 191 3.34 17.86 3.12
N LEU A 192 4.41 17.06 3.03
CA LEU A 192 5.35 16.78 4.12
C LEU A 192 5.87 18.08 4.74
N LYS A 193 6.26 19.06 3.90
CA LYS A 193 6.73 20.40 4.33
C LYS A 193 5.67 21.32 4.97
N LYS A 194 4.43 20.85 5.13
CA LYS A 194 3.32 21.60 5.77
C LYS A 194 2.91 21.03 7.12
N ILE A 195 3.56 19.95 7.57
CA ILE A 195 3.34 19.38 8.90
C ILE A 195 4.02 20.27 9.93
N ASP A 196 3.40 20.36 11.12
CA ASP A 196 4.00 21.00 12.28
C ASP A 196 5.30 20.30 12.69
N SER A 197 6.35 21.07 12.95
CA SER A 197 7.67 20.52 13.24
C SER A 197 7.75 19.72 14.52
N GLY A 198 6.89 20.02 15.50
CA GLY A 198 6.75 19.25 16.73
C GLY A 198 6.33 17.79 16.51
N GLN A 199 5.86 17.43 15.30
CA GLN A 199 5.56 16.05 14.91
C GLN A 199 6.80 15.25 14.45
N ILE A 200 7.96 15.89 14.36
CA ILE A 200 9.21 15.29 13.86
C ILE A 200 10.31 15.36 14.93
N SER A 201 10.97 14.23 15.19
CA SER A 201 12.24 14.19 15.91
C SER A 201 13.37 13.69 15.01
N TYR A 202 14.60 14.03 15.39
CA TYR A 202 15.80 13.40 14.88
C TYR A 202 16.67 12.97 16.05
N ASP A 203 16.73 11.67 16.31
CA ASP A 203 17.46 11.07 17.41
C ASP A 203 18.15 9.77 16.96
N GLU A 204 19.27 9.43 17.61
CA GLU A 204 20.16 8.30 17.27
C GLU A 204 20.61 8.19 15.78
N GLY A 205 20.45 9.25 15.00
CA GLY A 205 20.76 9.30 13.57
C GLY A 205 19.59 8.91 12.65
N GLN A 206 18.36 8.88 13.17
CA GLN A 206 17.13 8.54 12.46
C GLN A 206 16.11 9.66 12.58
N TYR A 207 15.30 9.86 11.54
CA TYR A 207 14.13 10.73 11.57
C TYR A 207 12.90 9.93 12.00
N HIS A 208 12.15 10.46 12.95
CA HIS A 208 10.85 9.92 13.36
C HIS A 208 9.79 10.97 13.11
N LEU A 209 8.74 10.60 12.38
CA LEU A 209 7.58 11.44 12.09
C LEU A 209 6.33 10.68 12.52
N ASN A 210 5.55 11.25 13.42
CA ASN A 210 4.31 10.65 13.93
C ASN A 210 3.21 11.72 13.93
N ILE A 211 2.15 11.51 13.16
CA ILE A 211 1.09 12.49 12.92
C ILE A 211 -0.27 11.88 13.28
N GLU A 212 -1.01 12.57 14.15
CA GLU A 212 -2.40 12.24 14.45
C GLU A 212 -3.36 12.81 13.41
N ARG A 213 -4.55 12.19 13.27
CA ARG A 213 -5.54 12.46 12.21
C ARG A 213 -5.76 13.93 11.86
N MET A 214 -5.85 14.80 12.86
CA MET A 214 -6.22 16.21 12.67
C MET A 214 -5.12 17.04 12.00
N ASP A 215 -3.87 16.58 12.11
CA ASP A 215 -2.67 17.30 11.67
C ASP A 215 -2.11 16.75 10.35
N ILE A 216 -2.68 15.65 9.83
CA ILE A 216 -2.33 15.09 8.51
C ILE A 216 -2.85 16.02 7.39
N PRO A 217 -1.98 16.56 6.53
CA PRO A 217 -2.41 17.41 5.42
C PRO A 217 -3.31 16.67 4.43
N SER A 218 -4.41 17.32 4.01
CA SER A 218 -5.34 16.75 3.02
C SER A 218 -4.64 16.30 1.73
N LEU A 219 -5.01 15.12 1.22
CA LEU A 219 -4.39 14.45 0.06
C LEU A 219 -2.85 14.32 0.27
N PHE A 220 -2.46 13.56 1.29
CA PHE A 220 -1.07 13.46 1.76
C PHE A 220 -0.15 12.69 0.79
N PHE A 221 -0.72 11.77 0.02
CA PHE A 221 -0.05 10.98 -1.03
C PHE A 221 -0.48 11.39 -2.45
N ASP A 222 -0.98 12.62 -2.65
CA ASP A 222 -1.41 13.13 -3.95
C ASP A 222 -0.26 13.07 -4.98
N LYS A 223 -0.51 12.45 -6.14
CA LYS A 223 0.43 12.30 -7.28
C LYS A 223 1.69 11.50 -7.00
N GLU A 224 1.78 10.81 -5.86
CA GLU A 224 2.85 9.84 -5.64
C GLU A 224 2.61 8.61 -6.54
N PRO A 225 3.64 8.12 -7.25
CA PRO A 225 3.48 6.97 -8.13
C PRO A 225 3.32 5.69 -7.30
N PHE A 226 2.28 4.91 -7.57
CA PHE A 226 2.10 3.61 -6.95
C PHE A 226 2.12 2.47 -7.97
N PHE A 227 2.66 1.33 -7.54
CA PHE A 227 2.63 0.09 -8.30
C PHE A 227 1.25 -0.57 -8.21
N SER A 228 0.63 -0.78 -9.37
CA SER A 228 -0.62 -1.50 -9.53
C SER A 228 -0.42 -2.69 -10.47
N MET A 229 -0.69 -3.90 -9.99
CA MET A 229 -0.79 -5.11 -10.80
C MET A 229 -2.17 -5.76 -10.63
N SER A 230 -2.82 -6.09 -11.75
CA SER A 230 -4.07 -6.87 -11.76
C SER A 230 -3.92 -8.09 -12.66
N TYR A 231 -4.21 -9.28 -12.12
CA TYR A 231 -4.21 -10.54 -12.85
C TYR A 231 -5.62 -11.14 -12.91
N LYS A 232 -6.12 -11.38 -14.13
CA LYS A 232 -7.38 -12.07 -14.38
C LYS A 232 -7.13 -13.42 -15.04
N ILE A 233 -7.76 -14.46 -14.51
CA ILE A 233 -7.91 -15.77 -15.16
C ILE A 233 -9.40 -15.97 -15.44
N ASP A 234 -9.75 -16.05 -16.72
CA ASP A 234 -11.05 -16.55 -17.19
C ASP A 234 -10.86 -18.00 -17.63
N HIS A 235 -11.64 -18.92 -17.09
CA HIS A 235 -11.50 -20.34 -17.39
C HIS A 235 -12.82 -20.96 -17.87
N LEU A 236 -12.79 -21.58 -19.05
CA LEU A 236 -13.90 -22.34 -19.60
C LEU A 236 -13.50 -23.81 -19.76
N ILE A 237 -14.25 -24.71 -19.10
CA ILE A 237 -14.20 -26.15 -19.37
C ILE A 237 -15.47 -26.51 -20.16
N GLN A 238 -15.34 -27.23 -21.27
CA GLN A 238 -16.51 -27.69 -22.03
C GLN A 238 -16.34 -29.11 -22.60
N ALA A 239 -17.48 -29.73 -22.92
CA ALA A 239 -17.51 -30.97 -23.70
C ALA A 239 -17.18 -30.65 -25.16
N PRO A 240 -16.55 -31.58 -25.91
CA PRO A 240 -15.93 -31.24 -27.17
C PRO A 240 -16.97 -30.95 -28.25
N SER A 241 -16.74 -29.89 -29.02
CA SER A 241 -17.68 -29.34 -29.99
C SER A 241 -17.93 -30.24 -31.22
N SER A 242 -17.05 -31.22 -31.47
CA SER A 242 -17.11 -32.10 -32.65
C SER A 242 -17.89 -33.42 -32.40
N SER A 243 -19.16 -33.42 -32.80
CA SER A 243 -20.11 -34.50 -32.50
C SER A 243 -19.98 -35.77 -33.38
N THR A 244 -18.89 -36.53 -33.26
CA THR A 244 -18.74 -37.81 -34.00
C THR A 244 -18.21 -39.03 -33.23
N MET A 245 -17.58 -38.87 -32.05
CA MET A 245 -17.21 -40.00 -31.20
C MET A 245 -17.63 -39.78 -29.74
N GLN A 246 -18.76 -40.38 -29.35
CA GLN A 246 -19.32 -40.30 -27.99
C GLN A 246 -18.67 -41.27 -26.97
N SER A 247 -17.56 -41.92 -27.33
CA SER A 247 -16.93 -42.96 -26.51
C SER A 247 -15.81 -42.47 -25.60
N PHE A 248 -15.28 -41.27 -25.82
CA PHE A 248 -14.25 -40.63 -24.99
C PHE A 248 -14.68 -39.19 -24.74
N GLN A 249 -14.62 -38.72 -23.49
CA GLN A 249 -14.95 -37.34 -23.13
C GLN A 249 -13.67 -36.51 -23.08
N ASP A 250 -13.19 -36.11 -24.26
CA ASP A 250 -12.07 -35.18 -24.38
C ASP A 250 -12.53 -33.81 -23.87
N TRP A 251 -11.97 -33.32 -22.77
CA TRP A 251 -12.34 -32.01 -22.23
C TRP A 251 -11.61 -30.91 -22.99
N GLU A 252 -12.36 -29.95 -23.52
CA GLU A 252 -11.78 -28.70 -24.05
C GLU A 252 -11.54 -27.73 -22.87
N ASN A 253 -10.31 -27.27 -22.67
CA ASN A 253 -9.90 -26.42 -21.55
C ASN A 253 -9.32 -25.09 -22.04
N HIS A 254 -9.94 -23.97 -21.66
CA HIS A 254 -9.55 -22.65 -22.14
C HIS A 254 -9.35 -21.67 -20.98
N PHE A 255 -8.11 -21.54 -20.51
CA PHE A 255 -7.63 -20.41 -19.73
C PHE A 255 -7.32 -19.22 -20.64
N ASN A 256 -7.99 -18.11 -20.39
CA ASN A 256 -7.75 -16.80 -20.97
C ASN A 256 -7.23 -15.87 -19.88
N HIS A 257 -6.13 -15.16 -20.18
CA HIS A 257 -5.37 -14.39 -19.21
C HIS A 257 -5.42 -12.90 -19.54
N GLN A 258 -5.60 -12.06 -18.53
CA GLN A 258 -5.44 -10.61 -18.69
C GLN A 258 -4.55 -10.10 -17.55
N ILE A 259 -3.43 -9.50 -17.90
CA ILE A 259 -2.47 -8.94 -16.96
C ILE A 259 -2.39 -7.45 -17.22
N LYS A 260 -2.52 -6.64 -16.17
CA LYS A 260 -2.33 -5.19 -16.23
C LYS A 260 -1.26 -4.77 -15.25
N ILE A 261 -0.34 -3.92 -15.69
CA ILE A 261 0.69 -3.30 -14.84
C ILE A 261 0.67 -1.79 -15.09
N ASN A 262 0.60 -1.01 -14.01
CA ASN A 262 0.70 0.45 -14.01
C ASN A 262 1.66 0.89 -12.90
N GLU A 263 2.60 1.77 -13.21
CA GLU A 263 3.59 2.29 -12.25
C GLU A 263 3.28 3.72 -11.78
N GLU A 264 2.45 4.45 -12.53
CA GLU A 264 1.87 5.74 -12.14
C GLU A 264 0.39 5.57 -11.73
N ALA A 265 0.10 4.57 -10.89
CA ALA A 265 -1.24 4.41 -10.33
C ALA A 265 -1.48 5.39 -9.17
N ASN A 266 -2.75 5.74 -8.94
CA ASN A 266 -3.16 6.58 -7.80
C ASN A 266 -3.19 5.80 -6.47
N ASP A 267 -3.20 4.46 -6.54
CA ASP A 267 -3.20 3.55 -5.41
C ASP A 267 -2.25 2.38 -5.67
N PHE A 268 -1.67 1.85 -4.59
CA PHE A 268 -0.95 0.60 -4.64
C PHE A 268 -1.99 -0.53 -4.71
N LEU A 269 -1.93 -1.36 -5.76
CA LEU A 269 -2.92 -2.42 -6.01
C LEU A 269 -2.23 -3.74 -6.36
N LEU A 270 -2.64 -4.81 -5.69
CA LEU A 270 -2.37 -6.19 -6.08
C LEU A 270 -3.72 -6.89 -6.16
N GLY A 271 -4.22 -7.09 -7.38
CA GLY A 271 -5.53 -7.69 -7.64
C GLY A 271 -5.42 -9.05 -8.32
N VAL A 272 -6.22 -10.01 -7.85
CA VAL A 272 -6.43 -11.31 -8.50
C VAL A 272 -7.93 -11.53 -8.69
N LYS A 273 -8.33 -11.84 -9.92
CA LYS A 273 -9.70 -12.28 -10.23
C LYS A 273 -9.68 -13.59 -11.02
N ILE A 274 -10.41 -14.59 -10.54
CA ILE A 274 -10.53 -15.90 -11.18
C ILE A 274 -12.00 -16.21 -11.37
N GLU A 275 -12.41 -16.40 -12.62
CA GLU A 275 -13.79 -16.74 -13.01
C GLU A 275 -13.75 -18.05 -13.80
N SER A 276 -14.46 -19.08 -13.35
CA SER A 276 -14.57 -20.35 -14.07
C SER A 276 -16.02 -20.69 -14.40
N GLU A 277 -16.28 -20.86 -15.69
CA GLU A 277 -17.52 -21.44 -16.20
C GLU A 277 -17.34 -22.95 -16.43
N LEU A 278 -18.22 -23.72 -15.80
CA LEU A 278 -18.14 -25.17 -15.73
C LEU A 278 -19.31 -25.81 -16.50
N PRO A 279 -19.07 -26.92 -17.20
CA PRO A 279 -20.09 -27.54 -18.02
C PRO A 279 -21.13 -28.22 -17.14
N ASN A 280 -22.39 -27.86 -17.35
CA ASN A 280 -23.48 -28.37 -16.55
C ASN A 280 -23.71 -29.86 -16.87
N ARG A 281 -23.18 -30.78 -16.03
CA ARG A 281 -23.33 -32.25 -16.15
C ARG A 281 -24.78 -32.73 -15.86
N SER A 282 -25.77 -32.11 -16.51
CA SER A 282 -27.16 -32.56 -16.48
C SER A 282 -27.32 -33.84 -17.30
N LYS A 283 -27.20 -34.99 -16.62
CA LYS A 283 -27.81 -36.23 -17.13
C LYS A 283 -29.32 -36.00 -17.17
N LYS A 284 -29.95 -36.37 -18.29
CA LYS A 284 -31.39 -36.19 -18.53
C LYS A 284 -32.22 -36.63 -17.32
N ASN A 285 -33.12 -35.74 -16.87
CA ASN A 285 -34.17 -35.88 -15.85
C ASN A 285 -33.86 -35.54 -14.38
N ASP A 286 -32.64 -35.24 -13.94
CA ASP A 286 -32.44 -34.70 -12.58
C ASP A 286 -32.36 -33.17 -12.55
N ASN A 287 -33.32 -32.55 -11.85
CA ASN A 287 -33.48 -31.10 -11.68
C ASN A 287 -32.54 -30.51 -10.61
N HIS A 288 -31.53 -31.26 -10.15
CA HIS A 288 -30.76 -30.96 -8.96
C HIS A 288 -29.25 -31.06 -9.24
N TYR A 289 -28.49 -30.14 -8.65
CA TYR A 289 -27.04 -29.95 -8.78
C TYR A 289 -26.54 -29.42 -10.14
N ARG A 290 -26.69 -28.09 -10.33
CA ARG A 290 -25.69 -27.33 -11.10
C ARG A 290 -24.41 -27.27 -10.28
N THR A 291 -23.25 -27.55 -10.87
CA THR A 291 -21.96 -27.25 -10.23
C THR A 291 -21.87 -25.74 -9.98
N PRO A 292 -21.54 -25.28 -8.76
CA PRO A 292 -21.34 -23.85 -8.52
C PRO A 292 -20.16 -23.36 -9.37
N GLN A 293 -20.31 -22.19 -10.02
CA GLN A 293 -19.21 -21.53 -10.71
C GLN A 293 -18.16 -21.08 -9.69
N PHE A 294 -16.89 -21.21 -10.03
CA PHE A 294 -15.82 -20.67 -9.20
C PHE A 294 -15.61 -19.21 -9.57
N ASN A 295 -16.02 -18.29 -8.70
CA ASN A 295 -15.71 -16.87 -8.84
C ASN A 295 -15.00 -16.40 -7.57
N LYS A 296 -13.77 -15.92 -7.73
CA LYS A 296 -12.93 -15.41 -6.64
C LYS A 296 -12.33 -14.06 -7.06
N LEU A 297 -12.42 -13.09 -6.17
CA LEU A 297 -11.82 -11.77 -6.31
C LEU A 297 -11.13 -11.43 -4.99
N PHE A 298 -9.84 -11.11 -5.05
CA PHE A 298 -9.07 -10.66 -3.90
C PHE A 298 -8.20 -9.49 -4.34
N SER A 299 -8.04 -8.51 -3.46
CA SER A 299 -7.17 -7.38 -3.71
C SER A 299 -6.58 -6.81 -2.42
N LEU A 300 -5.28 -6.56 -2.43
CA LEU A 300 -4.63 -5.66 -1.48
C LEU A 300 -4.55 -4.31 -2.19
N SER A 301 -5.30 -3.32 -1.72
CA SER A 301 -5.29 -1.96 -2.27
C SER A 301 -5.02 -0.95 -1.15
N SER A 302 -4.33 0.14 -1.48
CA SER A 302 -4.24 1.33 -0.62
C SER A 302 -5.33 2.38 -0.92
N GLN A 303 -6.23 2.11 -1.87
CA GLN A 303 -7.35 2.99 -2.20
C GLN A 303 -8.26 3.19 -0.97
N GLY A 304 -8.77 4.42 -0.81
CA GLY A 304 -9.55 4.83 0.37
C GLY A 304 -8.70 5.03 1.64
N LEU A 305 -7.74 4.14 1.92
CA LEU A 305 -6.80 4.26 3.04
C LEU A 305 -6.01 5.58 2.95
N THR A 306 -5.35 5.84 1.82
CA THR A 306 -4.52 7.04 1.58
C THR A 306 -5.35 8.33 1.47
N GLU A 307 -6.64 8.22 1.17
CA GLU A 307 -7.58 9.35 1.09
C GLU A 307 -8.15 9.73 2.47
N LYS A 308 -8.41 8.73 3.33
CA LYS A 308 -9.13 8.87 4.61
C LYS A 308 -8.24 8.47 5.78
N LEU A 309 -7.05 9.06 5.81
CA LEU A 309 -6.05 8.84 6.84
C LEU A 309 -6.58 9.17 8.25
N THR A 310 -6.22 8.32 9.20
CA THR A 310 -6.47 8.48 10.64
C THR A 310 -5.20 8.47 11.48
N GLY A 311 -4.07 8.05 10.89
CA GLY A 311 -2.75 8.10 11.53
C GLY A 311 -1.65 7.87 10.49
N PHE A 312 -0.51 8.53 10.67
CA PHE A 312 0.67 8.30 9.85
C PHE A 312 1.92 8.27 10.73
N LYS A 313 2.76 7.25 10.55
CA LYS A 313 4.08 7.16 11.18
C LYS A 313 5.13 6.83 10.14
N MET A 314 6.31 7.40 10.28
CA MET A 314 7.46 7.12 9.44
C MET A 314 8.75 7.16 10.26
N ASP A 315 9.53 6.08 10.19
CA ASP A 315 10.89 6.01 10.71
C ASP A 315 11.87 5.92 9.53
N TYR A 316 12.83 6.82 9.44
CA TYR A 316 13.79 6.86 8.34
C TYR A 316 15.24 7.00 8.82
N ASP A 317 16.06 6.00 8.53
CA ASP A 317 17.50 6.03 8.76
C ASP A 317 18.22 6.47 7.47
N PRO A 318 18.72 7.71 7.35
CA PRO A 318 19.40 8.20 6.15
C PRO A 318 20.76 7.53 5.91
N ILE A 319 21.38 6.93 6.93
CA ILE A 319 22.70 6.29 6.83
C ILE A 319 22.55 4.88 6.25
N LYS A 320 21.63 4.09 6.81
CA LYS A 320 21.28 2.74 6.33
C LYS A 320 20.33 2.77 5.13
N LYS A 321 19.72 3.93 4.85
CA LYS A 321 18.63 4.13 3.88
C LYS A 321 17.44 3.19 4.07
N THR A 322 17.15 2.82 5.32
CA THR A 322 15.99 1.99 5.67
C THR A 322 14.82 2.88 6.04
N LEU A 323 13.64 2.59 5.49
CA LEU A 323 12.41 3.34 5.71
C LEU A 323 11.34 2.38 6.24
N LYS A 324 10.64 2.79 7.30
CA LYS A 324 9.39 2.16 7.73
C LYS A 324 8.27 3.19 7.69
N VAL A 325 7.09 2.77 7.27
CA VAL A 325 5.89 3.61 7.25
C VAL A 325 4.72 2.81 7.81
N VAL A 326 3.92 3.43 8.66
CA VAL A 326 2.64 2.89 9.10
C VAL A 326 1.55 3.88 8.73
N VAL A 327 0.61 3.44 7.90
CA VAL A 327 -0.52 4.24 7.41
C VAL A 327 -1.79 3.64 7.98
N GLU A 328 -2.54 4.42 8.75
CA GLU A 328 -3.87 4.04 9.24
C GLU A 328 -4.93 4.91 8.58
N GLY A 329 -6.08 4.32 8.25
CA GLY A 329 -7.18 5.04 7.60
C GLY A 329 -8.46 4.21 7.52
N ILE A 330 -9.49 4.80 6.90
CA ILE A 330 -10.82 4.20 6.78
C ILE A 330 -11.08 3.83 5.32
N VAL A 331 -11.26 2.53 5.07
CA VAL A 331 -11.78 2.02 3.78
C VAL A 331 -13.30 1.92 3.89
N GLU A 332 -14.01 2.41 2.88
CA GLU A 332 -15.47 2.37 2.80
C GLU A 332 -15.91 1.59 1.56
N ASP A 333 -16.88 0.69 1.74
CA ASP A 333 -17.59 0.02 0.66
C ASP A 333 -19.06 0.48 0.69
N VAL A 334 -19.57 0.91 -0.47
CA VAL A 334 -20.87 1.57 -0.62
C VAL A 334 -21.73 0.78 -1.59
N ALA A 335 -22.57 -0.10 -1.06
CA ALA A 335 -23.54 -0.86 -1.85
C ALA A 335 -24.75 0.03 -2.20
N PHE A 336 -24.60 0.91 -3.21
CA PHE A 336 -25.69 1.78 -3.64
C PHE A 336 -26.62 1.08 -4.65
N ASN A 337 -27.86 0.79 -4.22
CA ASN A 337 -28.91 0.28 -5.11
C ASN A 337 -30.06 1.29 -5.24
N PHE A 338 -30.09 2.05 -6.34
CA PHE A 338 -31.16 3.02 -6.66
C PHE A 338 -32.57 2.42 -6.78
N PHE A 339 -32.69 1.09 -6.87
CA PHE A 339 -33.95 0.37 -6.99
C PHE A 339 -34.33 -0.39 -5.70
N SER A 340 -33.48 -0.36 -4.67
CA SER A 340 -33.83 -0.83 -3.34
C SER A 340 -34.74 0.18 -2.64
N LYS A 341 -35.57 -0.30 -1.71
CA LYS A 341 -36.28 0.56 -0.74
C LYS A 341 -35.48 0.76 0.55
N ASP A 342 -34.42 -0.02 0.74
CA ASP A 342 -33.55 0.06 1.90
C ASP A 342 -32.48 1.15 1.68
N THR A 343 -32.05 1.78 2.76
CA THR A 343 -30.94 2.73 2.73
C THR A 343 -29.67 2.03 2.26
N ALA A 344 -28.85 2.70 1.44
CA ALA A 344 -27.57 2.17 0.98
C ALA A 344 -26.73 1.65 2.15
N GLU A 345 -26.28 0.40 2.05
CA GLU A 345 -25.43 -0.20 3.07
C GLU A 345 -24.01 0.35 2.88
N LEU A 346 -23.57 1.15 3.86
CA LEU A 346 -22.20 1.60 4.01
C LEU A 346 -21.49 0.66 4.98
N SER A 347 -20.51 -0.11 4.50
CA SER A 347 -19.59 -0.82 5.38
C SER A 347 -18.28 -0.04 5.47
N THR A 348 -17.78 0.18 6.69
CA THR A 348 -16.54 0.91 6.94
C THR A 348 -15.59 0.02 7.71
N LYS A 349 -14.32 -0.05 7.30
CA LYS A 349 -13.26 -0.81 7.99
C LYS A 349 -12.07 0.10 8.26
N ARG A 350 -11.55 0.09 9.48
CA ARG A 350 -10.26 0.71 9.81
C ARG A 350 -9.16 -0.24 9.39
N VAL A 351 -8.28 0.22 8.51
CA VAL A 351 -7.17 -0.58 7.97
C VAL A 351 -5.85 0.08 8.35
N ARG A 352 -4.86 -0.76 8.68
CA ARG A 352 -3.45 -0.38 8.79
C ARG A 352 -2.67 -1.02 7.65
N LEU A 353 -1.90 -0.23 6.92
CA LEU A 353 -0.79 -0.67 6.08
C LEU A 353 0.51 -0.45 6.86
N GLU A 354 1.27 -1.52 7.08
CA GLU A 354 2.64 -1.45 7.58
C GLU A 354 3.59 -1.74 6.41
N TYR A 355 4.55 -0.84 6.19
CA TYR A 355 5.49 -0.87 5.09
C TYR A 355 6.92 -0.82 5.63
N SER A 356 7.82 -1.60 5.04
CA SER A 356 9.26 -1.50 5.28
C SER A 356 10.06 -1.64 4.00
N PHE A 357 11.07 -0.81 3.84
CA PHE A 357 12.03 -0.79 2.76
C PHE A 357 13.45 -0.92 3.32
N GLU A 358 14.24 -1.84 2.75
CA GLU A 358 15.66 -2.01 3.08
C GLU A 358 16.52 -2.17 1.82
N PRO A 359 17.66 -1.45 1.69
CA PRO A 359 18.64 -1.75 0.65
C PRO A 359 19.22 -3.13 0.90
N LYS A 360 19.19 -4.00 -0.11
CA LYS A 360 19.47 -5.42 0.07
C LYS A 360 19.99 -6.02 -1.22
N GLU A 361 21.04 -6.83 -1.12
CA GLU A 361 21.44 -7.72 -2.22
C GLU A 361 20.38 -8.81 -2.38
N VAL A 362 19.44 -8.58 -3.31
CA VAL A 362 18.37 -9.52 -3.63
C VAL A 362 18.82 -10.52 -4.69
N ILE A 363 18.45 -11.79 -4.49
CA ILE A 363 18.70 -12.87 -5.45
C ILE A 363 17.40 -13.13 -6.21
N ILE A 364 17.18 -12.34 -7.26
CA ILE A 364 16.19 -12.66 -8.29
C ILE A 364 16.82 -13.73 -9.19
N PRO A 365 16.19 -14.89 -9.40
CA PRO A 365 16.72 -15.92 -10.31
C PRO A 365 16.97 -15.35 -11.71
N GLU A 366 18.02 -15.80 -12.39
CA GLU A 366 18.17 -15.48 -13.83
C GLU A 366 17.11 -16.26 -14.62
N ARG A 367 16.62 -15.68 -15.72
CA ARG A 367 15.45 -16.17 -16.46
C ARG A 367 15.60 -17.63 -16.91
N GLU A 368 16.80 -17.99 -17.33
CA GLU A 368 17.16 -19.33 -17.84
C GLU A 368 17.17 -20.42 -16.76
N THR A 369 17.05 -20.06 -15.47
CA THR A 369 16.97 -21.03 -14.35
C THR A 369 15.54 -21.28 -13.86
N LEU A 370 14.56 -20.52 -14.37
CA LEU A 370 13.15 -20.76 -14.08
C LEU A 370 12.66 -22.00 -14.82
N LYS A 371 11.81 -22.79 -14.15
CA LYS A 371 10.99 -23.80 -14.83
C LYS A 371 9.77 -23.10 -15.42
N THR A 372 9.73 -22.94 -16.73
CA THR A 372 8.66 -22.18 -17.40
C THR A 372 7.75 -23.06 -18.25
N ILE A 373 6.53 -22.58 -18.46
CA ILE A 373 5.55 -23.15 -19.38
C ILE A 373 4.85 -22.00 -20.11
N SER A 374 4.49 -22.18 -21.39
CA SER A 374 3.70 -21.17 -22.10
C SER A 374 2.21 -21.30 -21.73
N PRO A 375 1.38 -20.25 -21.87
CA PRO A 375 -0.06 -20.33 -21.58
C PRO A 375 -0.78 -21.40 -22.42
N ALA A 376 -0.33 -21.63 -23.66
CA ALA A 376 -0.85 -22.68 -24.52
C ALA A 376 -0.46 -24.10 -24.02
N ALA A 377 0.76 -24.26 -23.51
CA ALA A 377 1.21 -25.53 -22.93
C ALA A 377 0.59 -25.80 -21.55
N ALA A 378 0.31 -24.76 -20.76
CA ALA A 378 -0.43 -24.87 -19.50
C ALA A 378 -1.89 -25.30 -19.73
N ASN A 379 -2.55 -24.72 -20.74
CA ASN A 379 -3.85 -25.18 -21.22
C ASN A 379 -3.83 -26.66 -21.64
N TYR A 380 -2.95 -27.03 -22.58
CA TYR A 380 -2.83 -28.41 -23.05
C TYR A 380 -2.52 -29.41 -21.91
N LEU A 381 -1.66 -29.03 -20.96
CA LEU A 381 -1.37 -29.83 -19.78
C LEU A 381 -2.64 -30.08 -18.94
N MET A 382 -3.47 -29.06 -18.76
CA MET A 382 -4.73 -29.18 -18.05
C MET A 382 -5.74 -30.08 -18.78
N GLU A 383 -5.82 -30.00 -20.13
CA GLU A 383 -6.60 -30.93 -20.97
C GLU A 383 -6.12 -32.38 -20.80
N GLU A 384 -4.80 -32.61 -20.80
CA GLU A 384 -4.20 -33.94 -20.65
C GLU A 384 -4.50 -34.54 -19.26
N LEU A 385 -4.47 -33.74 -18.20
CA LEU A 385 -4.84 -34.17 -16.84
C LEU A 385 -6.34 -34.48 -16.74
N LEU A 386 -7.19 -33.60 -17.26
CA LEU A 386 -8.65 -33.81 -17.30
C LEU A 386 -9.01 -35.07 -18.09
N THR A 387 -8.34 -35.35 -19.21
CA THR A 387 -8.66 -36.49 -20.07
C THR A 387 -8.21 -37.81 -19.44
N LYS A 388 -6.98 -37.88 -18.90
CA LYS A 388 -6.43 -39.11 -18.27
C LYS A 388 -7.21 -39.62 -17.06
N GLU A 389 -7.91 -38.75 -16.34
CA GLU A 389 -8.72 -39.14 -15.19
C GLU A 389 -10.17 -39.53 -15.56
N ASN A 390 -10.53 -39.48 -16.85
CA ASN A 390 -11.79 -40.02 -17.38
C ASN A 390 -11.62 -41.32 -18.21
N GLU A 391 -10.41 -41.89 -18.25
CA GLU A 391 -10.09 -43.25 -18.74
C GLU A 391 -10.13 -44.31 -17.61
#